data_AF-X1RQY4-F1
#
_entry.id   AF-X1RQY4-F1
#
_cell.length_a   1.000
_cell.length_b   1.000
_cell.length_c   1.000
_cell.angle_alpha   90.00
_cell.angle_beta   90.00
_cell.angle_gamma   90.00
#
_symmetry.space_group_name_H-M   'P 1'
#
loop_
_entity.id
_entity.type
_entity.pdbx_description
1 polymer ?
#
loop_
_entity_poly.entity_id
_entity_poly.type
_entity_poly.pdbx_seq_one_letter_code
_entity_poly.pdbx_strand_id
1 'polypeptide(L)'
;WPQKVEQARYLVEQLERIEGTRQLGVKPKQHTLIHMESDGFYKASQTHKRRGFFLYDELKRRGIVGIQPGLTKHFKLNTYGLTKAKVEHVAKAFLEIAKDQGLA
;
A
#
# COMPACT_ATOMS: atom_id res chain seq x y z
N TRP A 1 9.88 -6.16 -19.66
CA TRP A 1 8.99 -5.03 -19.29
C TRP A 1 7.61 -5.50 -18.81
N PRO A 2 6.86 -6.37 -19.52
CA PRO A 2 5.52 -6.81 -19.11
C PRO A 2 5.44 -7.38 -17.68
N GLN A 3 6.38 -8.25 -17.31
CA GLN A 3 6.45 -8.85 -15.97
C GLN A 3 6.52 -7.82 -14.81
N LYS A 4 7.21 -6.69 -15.02
CA LYS A 4 7.31 -5.63 -14.01
C LYS A 4 5.95 -4.93 -13.81
N VAL A 5 5.21 -4.76 -14.90
CA VAL A 5 3.87 -4.17 -14.89
C VAL A 5 2.86 -5.14 -14.27
N GLU A 6 2.97 -6.44 -14.53
CA GLU A 6 2.15 -7.46 -13.88
C GLU A 6 2.29 -7.46 -12.37
N GLN A 7 3.52 -7.35 -11.85
CA GLN A 7 3.76 -7.20 -10.41
C GLN A 7 3.11 -5.93 -9.83
N ALA A 8 3.16 -4.82 -10.57
CA ALA A 8 2.49 -3.59 -10.16
C ALA A 8 0.96 -3.74 -10.14
N ARG A 9 0.40 -4.42 -11.14
CA ARG A 9 -1.05 -4.73 -11.22
C ARG A 9 -1.48 -5.65 -10.08
N TYR A 10 -0.70 -6.69 -9.80
CA TYR A 10 -0.94 -7.59 -8.66
C TYR A 10 -0.95 -6.83 -7.33
N LEU A 11 0.02 -5.95 -7.10
CA LEU A 11 0.05 -5.15 -5.87
C LEU A 11 -1.18 -4.24 -5.77
N VAL A 12 -1.55 -3.57 -6.86
CA VAL A 12 -2.77 -2.76 -6.91
C VAL A 12 -3.99 -3.60 -6.54
N GLU A 13 -4.18 -4.75 -7.18
CA GLU A 13 -5.30 -5.65 -6.93
C GLU A 13 -5.39 -6.05 -5.45
N GLN A 14 -4.27 -6.40 -4.82
CA GLN A 14 -4.27 -6.74 -3.39
C GLN A 14 -4.61 -5.55 -2.49
N LEU A 15 -4.10 -4.36 -2.81
CA LEU A 15 -4.40 -3.16 -2.01
C LEU A 15 -5.84 -2.68 -2.18
N GLU A 16 -6.46 -2.87 -3.34
CA GLU A 16 -7.87 -2.53 -3.57
C GLU A 16 -8.85 -3.45 -2.82
N ARG A 17 -8.38 -4.55 -2.23
CA ARG A 17 -9.18 -5.37 -1.31
C ARG A 17 -9.37 -4.73 0.06
N ILE A 18 -8.54 -3.74 0.41
CA ILE A 18 -8.62 -3.02 1.68
C ILE A 18 -9.75 -2.00 1.60
N GLU A 19 -10.61 -1.96 2.61
CA GLU A 19 -11.77 -1.06 2.61
C GLU A 19 -11.36 0.40 2.38
N GLY A 20 -12.04 1.05 1.43
CA GLY A 20 -11.82 2.45 1.10
C GLY A 20 -10.48 2.74 0.40
N THR A 21 -9.81 1.72 -0.14
CA THR A 21 -8.53 1.86 -0.86
C THR A 21 -8.70 1.69 -2.36
N ARG A 22 -8.17 2.62 -3.16
CA ARG A 22 -8.23 2.60 -4.62
C ARG A 22 -6.98 3.14 -5.28
N GLN A 23 -6.64 2.62 -6.45
CA GLN A 23 -5.59 3.17 -7.30
C GLN A 23 -6.09 4.42 -8.04
N LEU A 24 -5.29 5.48 -8.02
CA LEU A 24 -5.50 6.68 -8.81
C LEU A 24 -4.83 6.58 -10.20
N GLY A 25 -5.41 7.27 -11.18
CA GLY A 25 -4.92 7.32 -12.56
C GLY A 25 -5.45 6.17 -13.45
N VAL A 26 -4.78 5.94 -14.59
CA VAL A 26 -5.23 4.99 -15.62
C VAL A 26 -5.21 3.54 -15.11
N LYS A 27 -6.28 2.80 -15.40
CA LYS A 27 -6.46 1.37 -15.16
C LYS A 27 -6.70 0.60 -16.48
N PRO A 28 -6.15 -0.61 -16.68
CA PRO A 28 -5.16 -1.25 -15.83
C PRO A 28 -3.81 -0.52 -15.90
N LYS A 29 -3.03 -0.63 -14.83
CA LYS A 29 -1.77 0.11 -14.73
C LYS A 29 -0.78 -0.29 -15.83
N GLN A 30 -0.09 0.69 -16.42
CA GLN A 30 0.90 0.49 -17.49
C GLN A 30 2.35 0.83 -17.05
N HIS A 31 2.56 1.14 -15.77
CA HIS A 31 3.85 1.55 -15.21
C HIS A 31 4.01 1.03 -13.78
N THR A 32 5.24 0.88 -13.30
CA THR A 32 5.53 0.33 -11.95
C THR A 32 5.26 1.32 -10.80
N LEU A 33 5.19 2.62 -11.11
CA LEU A 33 4.85 3.68 -10.16
C LEU A 33 3.34 3.73 -9.92
N ILE A 34 2.93 3.48 -8.69
CA ILE A 34 1.54 3.37 -8.24
C ILE A 34 1.23 4.56 -7.33
N HIS A 35 0.04 5.12 -7.47
CA HIS A 35 -0.50 6.12 -6.55
C HIS A 35 -1.82 5.57 -6.00
N MET A 36 -1.87 5.39 -4.68
CA MET A 36 -3.06 4.89 -3.97
C MET A 36 -3.70 6.02 -3.18
N GLU A 37 -5.02 5.97 -3.11
CA GLU A 37 -5.83 6.71 -2.15
C GLU A 37 -6.48 5.69 -1.19
N SER A 38 -6.43 5.94 0.11
CA SER A 38 -7.06 5.11 1.14
C SER A 38 -7.78 5.98 2.17
N ASP A 39 -9.11 6.03 2.06
CA ASP A 39 -9.94 6.64 3.09
C ASP A 39 -10.01 5.77 4.36
N GLY A 40 -9.84 4.44 4.22
CA GLY A 40 -9.78 3.50 5.34
C GLY A 40 -8.59 3.79 6.26
N PHE A 41 -7.37 3.81 5.72
CA PHE A 41 -6.18 4.15 6.52
C PHE A 41 -6.20 5.59 7.03
N TYR A 42 -6.81 6.52 6.29
CA TYR A 42 -6.98 7.88 6.76
C TYR A 42 -7.88 7.93 8.00
N LYS A 43 -9.04 7.27 8.01
CA LYS A 43 -9.92 7.18 9.18
C LYS A 43 -9.23 6.50 10.36
N ALA A 44 -8.54 5.38 10.13
CA ALA A 44 -7.75 4.70 11.16
C ALA A 44 -6.70 5.64 11.78
N SER A 45 -6.06 6.49 10.96
CA SER A 45 -5.09 7.46 11.45
C SER A 45 -5.67 8.55 12.35
N GLN A 46 -6.98 8.80 12.34
CA GLN A 46 -7.60 9.79 13.21
C GLN A 46 -7.78 9.29 14.64
N THR A 47 -7.94 7.98 14.83
CA THR A 47 -8.15 7.34 16.13
C THR A 47 -6.88 6.68 16.68
N HIS A 48 -5.92 6.35 15.82
CA HIS A 48 -4.69 5.67 16.21
C HIS A 48 -3.77 6.57 17.06
N LYS A 49 -3.13 5.99 18.11
CA LYS A 49 -2.22 6.73 19.04
C LYS A 49 -1.08 7.45 18.32
N ARG A 50 -0.53 6.82 17.27
CA ARG A 50 0.56 7.36 16.42
C ARG A 50 0.06 8.28 15.30
N ARG A 51 -1.25 8.55 15.22
CA ARG A 51 -1.90 9.30 14.13
C ARG A 51 -1.46 8.79 12.76
N GLY A 52 -1.21 9.67 11.79
CA GLY A 52 -0.72 9.33 10.45
C GLY A 52 0.61 8.58 10.38
N PHE A 53 1.40 8.51 11.46
CA PHE A 53 2.68 7.81 11.44
C PHE A 53 2.55 6.28 11.54
N PHE A 54 1.38 5.78 11.96
CA PHE A 54 1.18 4.35 12.23
C PHE A 54 1.53 3.47 11.02
N LEU A 55 1.07 3.86 9.83
CA LEU A 55 1.27 3.09 8.60
C LEU A 55 2.77 2.96 8.29
N TYR A 56 3.51 4.06 8.43
CA TYR A 56 4.95 4.07 8.23
C TYR A 56 5.67 3.20 9.27
N ASP A 57 5.32 3.33 10.55
CA ASP A 57 5.96 2.56 11.64
C ASP A 57 5.71 1.06 11.47
N GLU A 58 4.49 0.66 11.12
CA GLU A 58 4.10 -0.73 10.89
C GLU A 58 4.78 -1.34 9.67
N LEU A 59 4.90 -0.59 8.57
CA LEU A 59 5.66 -1.03 7.40
C LEU A 59 7.15 -1.14 7.72
N LYS A 60 7.71 -0.17 8.46
CA LYS A 60 9.12 -0.17 8.87
C LYS A 60 9.44 -1.38 9.76
N ARG A 61 8.54 -1.75 10.69
CA ARG A 61 8.66 -2.97 11.51
C ARG A 61 8.73 -4.24 10.67
N ARG A 62 8.09 -4.26 9.49
CA ARG A 62 8.10 -5.37 8.52
C ARG A 62 9.22 -5.26 7.48
N GLY A 63 10.17 -4.34 7.66
CA GLY A 63 11.30 -4.12 6.75
C GLY A 63 10.93 -3.41 5.44
N ILE A 64 9.76 -2.77 5.38
CA ILE A 64 9.30 -2.04 4.20
C ILE A 64 9.49 -0.54 4.42
N VAL A 65 10.18 0.11 3.49
CA VAL A 65 10.49 1.55 3.53
C VAL A 65 10.14 2.22 2.20
N GLY A 66 10.11 3.55 2.19
CA GLY A 66 9.89 4.35 0.97
C GLY A 66 8.57 5.11 0.91
N ILE A 67 7.63 4.83 1.83
CA ILE A 67 6.46 5.69 2.04
C ILE A 67 6.84 6.85 2.94
N GLN A 68 6.37 8.05 2.59
CA GLN A 68 6.56 9.23 3.41
C GLN A 68 5.83 9.08 4.76
N PRO A 69 6.51 9.28 5.90
CA PRO A 69 5.88 9.22 7.21
C PRO A 69 4.73 10.22 7.33
N GLY A 70 3.64 9.82 7.99
CA GLY A 70 2.48 10.68 8.21
C GLY A 70 1.43 10.64 7.10
N LEU A 71 1.75 10.09 5.92
CA LEU A 71 0.80 9.96 4.82
C LEU A 71 0.03 8.65 4.88
N THR A 72 -1.27 8.76 5.15
CA THR A 72 -2.20 7.61 5.22
C THR A 72 -3.28 7.68 4.14
N LYS A 73 -3.72 8.89 3.77
CA LYS A 73 -4.73 9.09 2.72
C LYS A 73 -4.18 8.87 1.31
N HIS A 74 -3.04 9.47 0.99
CA HIS A 74 -2.43 9.35 -0.34
C HIS A 74 -0.98 8.90 -0.19
N PHE A 75 -0.62 7.81 -0.85
CA PHE A 75 0.75 7.32 -0.85
C PHE A 75 1.15 6.74 -2.20
N LYS A 76 2.44 6.87 -2.51
CA LYS A 76 3.04 6.40 -3.77
C LYS A 76 3.96 5.23 -3.48
N LEU A 77 3.94 4.26 -4.38
CA LEU A 77 4.70 3.01 -4.28
C LEU A 77 5.37 2.73 -5.63
N ASN A 78 6.50 2.05 -5.64
CA ASN A 78 7.12 1.58 -6.88
C ASN A 78 7.59 0.14 -6.71
N THR A 79 7.17 -0.74 -7.61
CA THR A 79 7.58 -2.16 -7.61
C THR A 79 8.81 -2.42 -8.48
N TYR A 80 9.38 -1.40 -9.13
CA TYR A 80 10.52 -1.56 -10.02
C TYR A 80 11.74 -2.16 -9.29
N GLY A 81 12.24 -3.28 -9.81
CA GLY A 81 13.41 -3.97 -9.24
C GLY A 81 13.10 -4.89 -8.06
N LEU A 82 11.83 -5.02 -7.66
CA LEU A 82 11.42 -6.00 -6.65
C LEU A 82 11.22 -7.39 -7.27
N THR A 83 11.57 -8.42 -6.50
CA THR A 83 11.21 -9.79 -6.83
C THR A 83 9.73 -10.03 -6.54
N LYS A 84 9.13 -11.05 -7.16
CA LYS A 84 7.73 -11.40 -6.91
C LYS A 84 7.44 -11.63 -5.41
N ALA A 85 8.32 -12.37 -4.73
CA ALA A 85 8.22 -12.61 -3.29
C ALA A 85 8.25 -11.32 -2.45
N LYS A 86 9.05 -10.32 -2.85
CA LYS A 86 9.06 -9.01 -2.17
C LYS A 86 7.76 -8.24 -2.39
N VAL A 87 7.18 -8.32 -3.59
CA VAL A 87 5.88 -7.69 -3.88
C VAL A 87 4.75 -8.37 -3.09
N GLU A 88 4.77 -9.70 -2.99
CA GLU A 88 3.83 -10.47 -2.17
C GLU A 88 3.99 -10.15 -0.67
N HIS A 89 5.23 -10.01 -0.18
CA HIS A 89 5.50 -9.55 1.20
C HIS A 89 4.92 -8.15 1.46
N VAL A 90 5.08 -7.22 0.53
CA VAL A 90 4.51 -5.87 0.65
C VAL A 90 2.98 -5.94 0.67
N ALA A 91 2.36 -6.67 -0.26
CA ALA A 91 0.91 -6.85 -0.31
C ALA A 91 0.37 -7.44 1.01
N LYS A 92 1.01 -8.51 1.50
CA LYS A 92 0.67 -9.16 2.77
C LYS A 92 0.77 -8.20 3.96
N ALA A 93 1.85 -7.43 4.04
CA ALA A 93 2.03 -6.43 5.10
C ALA A 93 0.89 -5.41 5.14
N PHE A 94 0.46 -4.89 3.99
CA PHE A 94 -0.67 -3.96 3.95
C PHE A 94 -1.99 -4.61 4.35
N LEU A 95 -2.26 -5.84 3.91
CA LEU A 95 -3.47 -6.58 4.30
C LEU A 95 -3.51 -6.88 5.80
N GLU A 96 -2.37 -7.25 6.40
CA GLU A 96 -2.27 -7.44 7.84
C GLU A 96 -2.50 -6.15 8.61
N ILE A 97 -1.88 -5.04 8.19
CA ILE A 97 -2.10 -3.72 8.81
C ILE A 97 -3.57 -3.31 8.66
N ALA A 98 -4.19 -3.56 7.51
CA ALA A 98 -5.61 -3.31 7.30
C ALA A 98 -6.47 -4.12 8.27
N LYS A 99 -6.19 -5.41 8.43
CA LYS A 99 -6.88 -6.28 9.39
C LYS A 99 -6.74 -5.79 10.83
N ASP A 100 -5.54 -5.37 11.23
CA ASP A 100 -5.28 -4.81 12.57
C ASP A 100 -6.04 -3.50 12.82
N GLN A 101 -6.38 -2.77 11.76
CA GLN A 101 -7.22 -1.56 11.82
C GLN A 101 -8.71 -1.82 11.54
N GLY A 102 -9.13 -3.07 11.32
CA GLY A 102 -10.52 -3.43 11.02
C GLY A 102 -11.00 -3.05 9.62
N LEU A 103 -10.10 -3.01 8.63
CA LEU A 103 -10.35 -2.62 7.23
C LEU A 103 -10.35 -3.82 6.25
N ALA A 104 -10.36 -5.06 6.76
CA ALA A 104 -10.27 -6.31 5.99
C ALA A 104 -10.95 -7.48 6.71
#